data_AF-A0ABD1E8Y7-F1
#
_entry.id   AF-A0ABD1E8Y7-F1
#
_cell.length_a   1.000
_cell.length_b   1.000
_cell.length_c   1.000
_cell.angle_alpha   90.00
_cell.angle_beta   90.00
_cell.angle_gamma   90.00
#
_symmetry.space_group_name_H-M   'P 1'
#
loop_
_entity.id
_entity.type
_entity.pdbx_description
1 polymer ?
#
loop_
_entity_poly.entity_id
_entity_poly.type
_entity_poly.pdbx_seq_one_letter_code
_entity_poly.pdbx_strand_id
1 'polypeptide(L)'
;MEFAELISTPKLDGVILHAPFQEPIDGTLCITGHHLIVSTRKENVQELWLLIQAIDAVEKKQHSSSNQNNGISMGGGTIVLKCKDFRQLQLDIASGNDFLNVYSSIERLANLDKPELSYPFFYRPMYNILEDGHSLFPLEAEFAKLLATEEWRISHVNRNYSVCKTYSSVIIAPKAIDDNTLIASASFREGGRFPVLSYRHENGAILLRSSQPLLGNSNKRSRDDERILTAVLGPHKKGYIIDTRSSNLVSLCKGKGGGTEPDGHYTQWNKIFKNLDKLVKCDGSVLDHFNKLIDACNDVTISSDKWLSRLESSHWLTHVQNVLSTACLVAQCLDKDGASVLVHGTSGMDATLVVTSLAQMILNPDCRTARGLQALIEREWLQAGHPFQLYTSASLSVSI
;
A
#
# COMPACT_ATOMS: atom_id res chain seq x y z
N MET A 1 -19.40 -16.33 -15.85
CA MET A 1 -20.21 -15.35 -15.11
C MET A 1 -20.28 -14.14 -16.00
N GLU A 2 -21.45 -13.85 -16.56
CA GLU A 2 -21.64 -12.66 -17.37
C GLU A 2 -22.04 -11.52 -16.45
N PHE A 3 -21.33 -10.38 -16.50
CA PHE A 3 -21.67 -9.22 -15.65
C PHE A 3 -23.13 -8.76 -15.79
N ALA A 4 -23.76 -9.07 -16.92
CA ALA A 4 -25.18 -8.82 -17.16
C ALA A 4 -26.09 -9.46 -16.10
N GLU A 5 -25.74 -10.62 -15.55
CA GLU A 5 -26.51 -11.29 -14.49
C GLU A 5 -26.45 -10.54 -13.15
N LEU A 6 -25.44 -9.68 -12.97
CA LEU A 6 -25.25 -8.88 -11.75
C LEU A 6 -25.94 -7.52 -11.82
N ILE A 7 -26.43 -7.12 -13.00
CA ILE A 7 -26.97 -5.77 -13.27
C ILE A 7 -28.47 -5.86 -13.56
N SER A 8 -29.28 -5.44 -12.58
CA SER A 8 -30.74 -5.47 -12.72
C SER A 8 -31.28 -4.32 -13.57
N THR A 9 -30.70 -3.12 -13.43
CA THR A 9 -31.09 -1.91 -14.17
C THR A 9 -29.83 -1.31 -14.82
N PRO A 10 -29.48 -1.70 -16.06
CA PRO A 10 -28.24 -1.26 -16.71
C PRO A 10 -28.27 0.20 -17.15
N LYS A 11 -29.45 0.77 -17.35
CA LYS A 11 -29.65 2.17 -17.75
C LYS A 11 -30.87 2.74 -17.03
N LEU A 12 -30.72 3.93 -16.46
CA LEU A 12 -31.78 4.64 -15.74
C LEU A 12 -31.72 6.14 -16.02
N ASP A 13 -32.80 6.71 -16.54
CA ASP A 13 -32.94 8.16 -16.75
C ASP A 13 -33.43 8.85 -15.46
N GLY A 14 -33.13 10.15 -15.31
CA GLY A 14 -33.64 10.98 -14.21
C GLY A 14 -32.95 10.72 -12.87
N VAL A 15 -31.69 10.28 -12.91
CA VAL A 15 -30.85 10.13 -11.70
C VAL A 15 -30.16 11.47 -11.44
N ILE A 16 -30.27 11.96 -10.21
CA ILE A 16 -29.58 13.20 -9.81
C ILE A 16 -28.28 12.83 -9.12
N LEU A 17 -27.16 13.23 -9.71
CA LEU A 17 -25.82 13.09 -9.15
C LEU A 17 -25.46 14.35 -8.35
N HIS A 18 -25.08 14.19 -7.09
CA HIS A 18 -24.41 15.23 -6.32
C HIS A 18 -22.95 14.86 -6.13
N ALA A 19 -22.07 15.81 -6.47
CA ALA A 19 -20.64 15.71 -6.24
C ALA A 19 -20.19 16.88 -5.34
N PRO A 20 -19.12 16.70 -4.53
CA PRO A 20 -18.61 17.78 -3.68
C PRO A 20 -18.24 19.00 -4.50
N PHE A 21 -18.64 20.19 -4.03
CA PHE A 21 -18.34 21.49 -4.65
C PHE A 21 -18.89 21.68 -6.08
N GLN A 22 -19.86 20.86 -6.49
CA GLN A 22 -20.50 20.94 -7.81
C GLN A 22 -22.02 21.06 -7.67
N GLU A 23 -22.66 21.72 -8.65
CA GLU A 23 -24.11 21.76 -8.75
C GLU A 23 -24.67 20.36 -9.06
N PRO A 24 -25.87 20.00 -8.56
CA PRO A 24 -26.49 18.72 -8.85
C PRO A 24 -26.74 18.52 -10.34
N ILE A 25 -26.49 17.30 -10.81
CA ILE A 25 -26.54 16.94 -12.22
C ILE A 25 -27.68 15.94 -12.43
N ASP A 26 -28.73 16.34 -13.16
CA ASP A 26 -29.75 15.42 -13.68
C ASP A 26 -29.22 14.74 -14.95
N GLY A 27 -29.16 13.40 -14.92
CA GLY A 27 -28.59 12.62 -16.01
C GLY A 27 -29.15 11.20 -16.13
N THR A 28 -28.60 10.51 -17.11
CA THR A 28 -28.81 9.09 -17.34
C THR A 28 -27.66 8.32 -16.70
N LEU A 29 -27.99 7.43 -15.77
CA LEU A 29 -27.07 6.48 -15.18
C LEU A 29 -26.95 5.23 -16.06
N CYS A 30 -25.71 4.82 -16.35
CA CYS A 30 -25.37 3.58 -17.01
C CYS A 30 -24.45 2.74 -16.11
N ILE A 31 -24.80 1.47 -15.90
CA ILE A 31 -24.00 0.51 -15.13
C ILE A 31 -23.45 -0.54 -16.10
N THR A 32 -22.13 -0.73 -16.08
CA THR A 32 -21.43 -1.78 -16.82
C THR A 32 -20.76 -2.74 -15.83
N GLY A 33 -20.05 -3.75 -16.33
CA GLY A 33 -19.29 -4.67 -15.44
C GLY A 33 -18.19 -3.99 -14.62
N HIS A 34 -17.67 -2.83 -15.07
CA HIS A 34 -16.52 -2.17 -14.44
C HIS A 34 -16.71 -0.69 -14.16
N HIS A 35 -17.64 -0.02 -14.83
CA HIS A 35 -17.87 1.41 -14.74
C HIS A 35 -19.31 1.76 -14.40
N LEU A 36 -19.42 2.80 -13.57
CA LEU A 36 -20.61 3.59 -13.36
C LEU A 36 -20.45 4.90 -14.14
N ILE A 37 -21.38 5.18 -15.04
CA ILE A 37 -21.34 6.36 -15.90
C ILE A 37 -22.60 7.18 -15.67
N VAL A 38 -22.47 8.47 -15.36
CA VAL A 38 -23.59 9.42 -15.35
C VAL A 38 -23.32 10.49 -16.38
N SER A 39 -24.19 10.59 -17.38
CA SER A 39 -24.08 11.58 -18.45
C SER A 39 -25.36 12.38 -18.55
N THR A 40 -25.24 13.65 -18.92
CA THR A 40 -26.41 14.51 -19.17
C THR A 40 -26.68 14.63 -20.65
N ARG A 41 -27.91 15.00 -21.00
CA ARG A 41 -28.28 15.35 -22.38
C ARG A 41 -27.88 16.78 -22.78
N LYS A 42 -27.18 17.52 -21.91
CA LYS A 42 -26.75 18.90 -22.15
C LYS A 42 -25.30 18.91 -22.65
N GLU A 43 -25.04 19.69 -23.70
CA GLU A 43 -23.67 19.92 -24.18
C GLU A 43 -22.84 20.66 -23.11
N ASN A 44 -21.54 20.37 -23.05
CA ASN A 44 -20.56 20.95 -22.12
C ASN A 44 -20.78 20.67 -20.61
N VAL A 45 -21.61 19.69 -20.23
CA VAL A 45 -21.71 19.25 -18.84
C VAL A 45 -20.73 18.11 -18.58
N GLN A 46 -20.05 18.16 -17.44
CA GLN A 46 -19.11 17.14 -17.01
C GLN A 46 -19.83 15.81 -16.76
N GLU A 47 -19.39 14.75 -17.43
CA GLU A 47 -19.85 13.38 -17.18
C GLU A 47 -19.07 12.76 -16.01
N LEU A 48 -19.74 11.90 -15.24
CA LEU A 48 -19.07 11.02 -14.29
C LEU A 48 -18.68 9.72 -14.99
N TRP A 49 -17.39 9.39 -14.91
CA TRP A 49 -16.87 8.06 -15.25
C TRP A 49 -16.16 7.51 -14.02
N LEU A 50 -16.81 6.56 -13.34
CA LEU A 50 -16.30 5.99 -12.09
C LEU A 50 -16.05 4.50 -12.27
N LEU A 51 -14.81 4.06 -12.04
CA LEU A 51 -14.51 2.65 -11.88
C LEU A 51 -15.21 2.13 -10.62
N ILE A 52 -16.01 1.07 -10.77
CA ILE A 52 -16.78 0.51 -9.66
C ILE A 52 -15.83 0.01 -8.54
N GLN A 53 -14.66 -0.51 -8.89
CA GLN A 53 -13.65 -0.93 -7.91
C GLN A 53 -12.99 0.24 -7.15
N ALA A 54 -13.19 1.49 -7.60
CA ALA A 54 -12.78 2.69 -6.86
C ALA A 54 -13.79 3.05 -5.76
N ILE A 55 -14.96 2.41 -5.72
CA ILE A 55 -15.91 2.53 -4.62
C ILE A 55 -15.38 1.69 -3.45
N ASP A 56 -15.30 2.33 -2.29
CA ASP A 56 -14.88 1.71 -1.03
C ASP A 56 -16.08 1.23 -0.22
N ALA A 57 -17.12 2.07 -0.12
CA ALA A 57 -18.36 1.73 0.55
C ALA A 57 -19.58 2.31 -0.19
N VAL A 58 -20.69 1.57 -0.12
CA VAL A 58 -21.98 1.96 -0.68
C VAL A 58 -22.97 2.04 0.49
N GLU A 59 -23.55 3.22 0.71
CA GLU A 59 -24.60 3.42 1.70
C GLU A 59 -25.92 3.73 1.01
N LYS A 60 -27.05 3.37 1.64
CA LYS A 60 -28.38 3.64 1.10
C LYS A 60 -29.28 4.30 2.15
N LYS A 61 -30.06 5.28 1.71
CA LYS A 61 -31.10 5.95 2.49
C LYS A 61 -32.39 5.93 1.68
N GLN A 62 -33.32 5.08 2.05
CA GLN A 62 -34.59 4.98 1.35
C GLN A 62 -35.59 5.99 1.94
N HIS A 63 -36.29 6.71 1.07
CA HIS A 63 -37.33 7.64 1.48
C HIS A 63 -38.67 6.92 1.60
N SER A 64 -39.33 7.05 2.75
CA SER A 64 -40.69 6.54 2.93
C SER A 64 -41.68 7.47 2.24
N SER A 65 -42.43 6.97 1.26
CA SER A 65 -43.53 7.70 0.64
C SER A 65 -44.83 7.39 1.40
N SER A 66 -45.33 8.33 2.19
CA SER A 66 -46.68 8.24 2.76
C SER A 66 -47.70 8.71 1.73
N ASN A 67 -48.29 7.77 0.99
CA ASN A 67 -49.51 8.07 0.26
C ASN A 67 -50.69 8.08 1.25
N GLN A 68 -51.50 9.14 1.23
CA GLN A 68 -52.69 9.33 2.08
C GLN A 68 -53.81 8.27 1.88
N ASN A 69 -53.60 7.28 1.02
CA ASN A 69 -54.55 6.18 0.76
C ASN A 69 -53.86 4.82 1.00
N ASN A 70 -53.96 4.30 2.23
CA ASN A 70 -53.84 2.88 2.67
C ASN A 70 -52.96 1.91 1.86
N GLY A 71 -51.77 2.33 1.41
CA GLY A 71 -50.76 1.47 0.82
C GLY A 71 -49.38 2.06 1.01
N ILE A 72 -48.47 1.33 1.67
CA ILE A 72 -47.05 1.70 1.74
C ILE A 72 -46.47 1.50 0.34
N SER A 73 -46.31 2.55 -0.45
CA SER A 73 -45.51 2.47 -1.68
C SER A 73 -44.05 2.71 -1.32
N MET A 74 -43.16 1.79 -1.73
CA MET A 74 -41.72 1.96 -1.56
C MET A 74 -41.26 3.16 -2.39
N GLY A 75 -40.95 4.26 -1.70
CA GLY A 75 -40.37 5.44 -2.32
C GLY A 75 -38.96 5.14 -2.83
N GLY A 76 -38.49 6.01 -3.72
CA GLY A 76 -37.09 6.10 -4.11
C GLY A 76 -36.16 6.38 -2.94
N GLY A 77 -34.91 6.68 -3.25
CA GLY A 77 -33.91 6.90 -2.23
C GLY A 77 -32.62 7.45 -2.77
N THR A 78 -31.69 7.57 -1.84
CA THR A 78 -30.36 8.12 -2.04
C THR A 78 -29.32 7.03 -1.83
N ILE A 79 -28.44 6.85 -2.82
CA ILE A 79 -27.26 5.98 -2.71
C ILE A 79 -26.04 6.87 -2.54
N VAL A 80 -25.23 6.64 -1.50
CA VAL A 80 -23.97 7.35 -1.27
C VAL A 80 -22.81 6.43 -1.60
N LEU A 81 -21.96 6.86 -2.53
CA LEU A 81 -20.75 6.17 -2.96
C LEU A 81 -19.55 6.84 -2.32
N LYS A 82 -18.91 6.16 -1.37
CA LYS A 82 -17.65 6.60 -0.76
C LYS A 82 -16.51 6.01 -1.59
N CYS A 83 -15.73 6.85 -2.24
CA CYS A 83 -14.68 6.44 -3.17
C CYS A 83 -13.30 6.45 -2.49
N LYS A 84 -12.39 5.59 -2.97
CA LYS A 84 -11.00 5.48 -2.51
C LYS A 84 -10.15 6.71 -2.81
N ASP A 85 -10.64 7.60 -3.68
CA ASP A 85 -10.05 8.90 -3.99
C ASP A 85 -10.68 10.06 -3.17
N PHE A 86 -11.34 9.73 -2.06
CA PHE A 86 -11.89 10.64 -1.04
C PHE A 86 -13.15 11.39 -1.47
N ARG A 87 -13.64 11.15 -2.69
CA ARG A 87 -14.92 11.70 -3.14
C ARG A 87 -16.07 10.94 -2.50
N GLN A 88 -17.07 11.69 -2.01
CA GLN A 88 -18.36 11.16 -1.63
C GLN A 88 -19.39 11.61 -2.67
N LEU A 89 -19.91 10.68 -3.45
CA LEU A 89 -20.88 10.95 -4.51
C LEU A 89 -22.26 10.48 -4.08
N GLN A 90 -23.31 11.22 -4.43
CA GLN A 90 -24.68 10.87 -4.10
C GLN A 90 -25.50 10.67 -5.37
N LEU A 91 -26.30 9.60 -5.43
CA LEU A 91 -27.26 9.35 -6.49
C LEU A 91 -28.67 9.34 -5.89
N ASP A 92 -29.50 10.30 -6.29
CA ASP A 92 -30.91 10.32 -5.93
C ASP A 92 -31.75 9.70 -7.05
N ILE A 93 -32.56 8.72 -6.67
CA ILE A 93 -33.38 7.92 -7.58
C ILE A 93 -34.82 7.96 -7.09
N ALA A 94 -35.75 8.38 -7.94
CA ALA A 94 -37.17 8.57 -7.56
C ALA A 94 -37.96 7.26 -7.39
N SER A 95 -37.67 6.25 -8.20
CA SER A 95 -38.37 4.95 -8.21
C SER A 95 -37.77 4.01 -7.15
N GLY A 96 -38.60 3.48 -6.26
CA GLY A 96 -38.14 2.56 -5.21
C GLY A 96 -37.59 1.24 -5.73
N ASN A 97 -38.16 0.70 -6.81
CA ASN A 97 -37.68 -0.53 -7.44
C ASN A 97 -36.32 -0.29 -8.11
N ASP A 98 -36.17 0.80 -8.86
CA ASP A 98 -34.92 1.11 -9.54
C ASP A 98 -33.81 1.45 -8.54
N PHE A 99 -34.15 2.16 -7.45
CA PHE A 99 -33.22 2.42 -6.35
C PHE A 99 -32.62 1.11 -5.78
N LEU A 100 -33.45 0.11 -5.47
CA LEU A 100 -32.98 -1.17 -4.95
C LEU A 100 -32.17 -1.96 -5.99
N ASN A 101 -32.59 -1.93 -7.25
CA ASN A 101 -31.90 -2.58 -8.35
C ASN A 101 -30.51 -1.98 -8.61
N VAL A 102 -30.41 -0.65 -8.65
CA VAL A 102 -29.14 0.07 -8.82
C VAL A 102 -28.22 -0.19 -7.63
N TYR A 103 -28.72 -0.03 -6.39
CA TYR A 103 -27.94 -0.30 -5.17
C TYR A 103 -27.36 -1.71 -5.18
N SER A 104 -28.20 -2.73 -5.40
CA SER A 104 -27.74 -4.13 -5.39
C SER A 104 -26.77 -4.46 -6.52
N SER A 105 -26.94 -3.84 -7.69
CA SER A 105 -26.00 -4.00 -8.81
C SER A 105 -24.62 -3.43 -8.47
N ILE A 106 -24.58 -2.21 -7.91
CA ILE A 106 -23.31 -1.57 -7.50
C ILE A 106 -22.66 -2.37 -6.37
N GLU A 107 -23.41 -2.79 -5.35
CA GLU A 107 -22.89 -3.58 -4.22
C GLU A 107 -22.26 -4.90 -4.69
N ARG A 108 -22.90 -5.62 -5.61
CA ARG A 108 -22.36 -6.87 -6.18
C ARG A 108 -21.09 -6.63 -7.00
N LEU A 109 -21.08 -5.59 -7.84
CA LEU A 109 -19.96 -5.30 -8.73
C LEU A 109 -18.75 -4.69 -7.99
N ALA A 110 -18.99 -3.95 -6.90
CA ALA A 110 -17.92 -3.41 -6.06
C ALA A 110 -17.21 -4.50 -5.24
N ASN A 111 -17.91 -5.59 -4.93
CA ASN A 111 -17.43 -6.70 -4.09
C ASN A 111 -17.14 -7.98 -4.89
N LEU A 112 -16.58 -7.85 -6.10
CA LEU A 112 -16.14 -9.01 -6.88
C LEU A 112 -14.92 -9.68 -6.24
N ASP A 113 -15.04 -10.95 -5.88
CA ASP A 113 -13.98 -11.69 -5.17
C ASP A 113 -12.88 -12.24 -6.07
N LYS A 114 -13.17 -12.42 -7.37
CA LYS A 114 -12.25 -13.08 -8.31
C LYS A 114 -11.38 -12.04 -9.03
N PRO A 115 -10.04 -12.13 -8.94
CA PRO A 115 -9.14 -11.22 -9.65
C PRO A 115 -9.38 -11.20 -11.16
N GLU A 116 -9.69 -12.34 -11.76
CA GLU A 116 -9.97 -12.45 -13.21
C GLU A 116 -11.17 -11.61 -13.67
N LEU A 117 -12.04 -11.19 -12.74
CA LEU A 117 -13.19 -10.33 -13.03
C LEU A 117 -12.84 -8.83 -12.95
N SER A 118 -11.64 -8.47 -12.50
CA SER A 118 -11.22 -7.08 -12.39
C SER A 118 -10.96 -6.45 -13.76
N TYR A 119 -11.15 -5.12 -13.85
CA TYR A 119 -11.05 -4.38 -15.10
C TYR A 119 -9.74 -4.59 -15.89
N PRO A 120 -8.55 -4.70 -15.26
CA PRO A 120 -7.31 -4.95 -15.99
C PRO A 120 -7.33 -6.18 -16.91
N PHE A 121 -8.11 -7.23 -16.61
CA PHE A 121 -8.22 -8.43 -17.46
C PHE A 121 -9.13 -8.23 -18.68
N PHE A 122 -9.96 -7.19 -18.67
CA PHE A 122 -10.88 -6.84 -19.76
C PHE A 122 -10.39 -5.62 -20.56
N TYR A 123 -9.44 -4.85 -20.01
CA TYR A 123 -8.91 -3.68 -20.66
C TYR A 123 -8.23 -4.04 -21.99
N ARG A 124 -8.66 -3.36 -23.06
CA ARG A 124 -8.05 -3.45 -24.39
C ARG A 124 -7.56 -2.05 -24.77
N PRO A 125 -6.25 -1.81 -24.83
CA PRO A 125 -5.73 -0.50 -25.21
C PRO A 125 -6.14 -0.19 -26.65
N MET A 126 -6.66 1.01 -26.86
CA MET A 126 -6.99 1.53 -28.21
C MET A 126 -5.80 2.23 -28.87
N TYR A 127 -4.61 2.10 -28.30
CA TYR A 127 -3.35 2.66 -28.77
C TYR A 127 -2.30 1.56 -28.87
N ASN A 128 -1.26 1.81 -29.68
CA ASN A 128 -0.13 0.89 -29.81
C ASN A 128 0.74 0.96 -28.55
N ILE A 129 0.96 -0.18 -27.91
CA ILE A 129 1.87 -0.30 -26.78
C ILE A 129 3.30 -0.15 -27.29
N LEU A 130 4.00 0.89 -26.85
CA LEU A 130 5.37 1.19 -27.28
C LEU A 130 6.43 0.42 -26.46
N GLU A 131 6.18 0.23 -25.17
CA GLU A 131 7.05 -0.50 -24.25
C GLU A 131 6.22 -1.46 -23.40
N ASP A 132 6.75 -2.65 -23.12
CA ASP A 132 6.14 -3.59 -22.19
C ASP A 132 6.56 -3.25 -20.75
N GLY A 133 5.59 -2.78 -19.96
CA GLY A 133 5.76 -2.44 -18.55
C GLY A 133 6.18 -3.64 -17.69
N HIS A 134 5.81 -4.87 -18.06
CA HIS A 134 6.11 -6.07 -17.27
C HIS A 134 7.59 -6.47 -17.30
N SER A 135 8.30 -6.11 -18.38
CA SER A 135 9.73 -6.41 -18.55
C SER A 135 10.61 -5.17 -18.46
N LEU A 136 10.06 -4.02 -18.02
CA LEU A 136 10.71 -2.72 -18.14
C LEU A 136 11.91 -2.54 -17.20
N PHE A 137 11.90 -3.23 -16.06
CA PHE A 137 12.89 -3.09 -14.99
C PHE A 137 13.50 -4.44 -14.58
N PRO A 138 14.27 -5.09 -15.47
CA PRO A 138 14.98 -6.31 -15.11
C PRO A 138 16.07 -5.98 -14.08
N LEU A 139 16.21 -6.86 -13.09
CA LEU A 139 17.10 -6.69 -11.94
C LEU A 139 18.57 -6.53 -12.38
N GLU A 140 18.99 -7.25 -13.43
CA GLU A 140 20.32 -7.17 -14.03
C GLU A 140 20.64 -5.75 -14.53
N ALA A 141 19.69 -5.11 -15.21
CA ALA A 141 19.89 -3.77 -15.75
C ALA A 141 19.88 -2.73 -14.64
N GLU A 142 18.98 -2.90 -13.68
CA GLU A 142 18.83 -1.97 -12.56
C GLU A 142 20.07 -1.94 -11.66
N PHE A 143 20.66 -3.12 -11.41
CA PHE A 143 21.86 -3.26 -10.59
C PHE A 143 23.15 -3.44 -11.41
N ALA A 144 23.16 -3.09 -12.70
CA ALA A 144 24.32 -3.29 -13.58
C ALA A 144 25.62 -2.66 -13.03
N LYS A 145 25.54 -1.41 -12.56
CA LYS A 145 26.68 -0.69 -11.94
C LYS A 145 27.20 -1.39 -10.68
N LEU A 146 26.29 -1.98 -9.89
CA LEU A 146 26.63 -2.70 -8.68
C LEU A 146 27.29 -4.04 -9.00
N LEU A 147 26.71 -4.80 -9.93
CA LEU A 147 27.23 -6.11 -10.32
C LEU A 147 28.64 -6.01 -10.93
N ALA A 148 28.92 -4.90 -11.63
CA ALA A 148 30.25 -4.60 -12.17
C ALA A 148 31.33 -4.41 -11.09
N THR A 149 30.99 -4.22 -9.81
CA THR A 149 32.00 -4.14 -8.73
C THR A 149 32.57 -5.51 -8.36
N GLU A 150 31.98 -6.61 -8.82
CA GLU A 150 32.36 -7.99 -8.48
C GLU A 150 32.29 -8.32 -6.98
N GLU A 151 31.65 -7.46 -6.16
CA GLU A 151 31.39 -7.69 -4.73
C GLU A 151 29.99 -8.27 -4.48
N TRP A 152 29.12 -8.20 -5.48
CA TRP A 152 27.72 -8.61 -5.43
C TRP A 152 27.41 -9.66 -6.50
N ARG A 153 26.41 -10.49 -6.24
CA ARG A 153 25.93 -11.52 -7.16
C ARG A 153 24.42 -11.56 -7.21
N ILE A 154 23.92 -12.08 -8.32
CA ILE A 154 22.54 -12.49 -8.44
C ILE A 154 22.39 -13.89 -7.82
N SER A 155 21.41 -14.05 -6.94
CA SER A 155 21.02 -15.34 -6.36
C SER A 155 19.65 -15.75 -6.86
N HIS A 156 19.55 -17.01 -7.29
CA HIS A 156 18.30 -17.67 -7.68
C HIS A 156 17.75 -18.55 -6.56
N VAL A 157 18.22 -18.34 -5.31
CA VAL A 157 17.80 -19.13 -4.14
C VAL A 157 16.28 -19.13 -3.93
N ASN A 158 15.60 -18.07 -4.37
CA ASN A 158 14.15 -17.93 -4.25
C ASN A 158 13.39 -18.14 -5.56
N ARG A 159 13.98 -18.78 -6.58
CA ARG A 159 13.38 -18.91 -7.93
C ARG A 159 11.96 -19.50 -7.93
N ASN A 160 11.69 -20.41 -7.00
CA ASN A 160 10.41 -21.10 -6.84
C ASN A 160 9.61 -20.58 -5.62
N TYR A 161 9.98 -19.43 -5.05
CA TYR A 161 9.34 -18.81 -3.88
C TYR A 161 9.30 -19.68 -2.61
N SER A 162 10.16 -20.70 -2.53
CA SER A 162 10.19 -21.65 -1.41
C SER A 162 10.90 -21.11 -0.17
N VAL A 163 11.81 -20.14 -0.33
CA VAL A 163 12.58 -19.55 0.78
C VAL A 163 11.84 -18.37 1.38
N CYS A 164 11.30 -17.50 0.54
CA CYS A 164 10.43 -16.42 0.93
C CYS A 164 9.33 -16.20 -0.11
N LYS A 165 8.07 -16.45 0.26
CA LYS A 165 6.92 -16.33 -0.64
C LYS A 165 6.63 -14.89 -1.09
N THR A 166 7.14 -13.91 -0.36
CA THR A 166 6.85 -12.47 -0.55
C THR A 166 8.06 -11.68 -1.06
N TYR A 167 9.18 -12.32 -1.35
CA TYR A 167 10.28 -11.70 -2.11
C TYR A 167 10.20 -12.11 -3.58
N SER A 168 10.89 -11.36 -4.43
CA SER A 168 11.13 -11.72 -5.83
C SER A 168 11.81 -13.08 -5.97
N SER A 169 11.65 -13.68 -7.16
CA SER A 169 12.26 -14.96 -7.51
C SER A 169 13.79 -14.89 -7.64
N VAL A 170 14.32 -13.67 -7.79
CA VAL A 170 15.74 -13.37 -7.94
C VAL A 170 16.10 -12.23 -7.00
N ILE A 171 17.23 -12.33 -6.29
CA ILE A 171 17.66 -11.34 -5.30
C ILE A 171 19.15 -11.02 -5.46
N ILE A 172 19.56 -9.81 -5.06
CA ILE A 172 20.96 -9.41 -4.97
C ILE A 172 21.52 -9.80 -3.60
N ALA A 173 22.66 -10.49 -3.59
CA ALA A 173 23.38 -10.89 -2.38
C ALA A 173 24.87 -10.54 -2.48
N PRO A 174 25.58 -10.33 -1.36
CA PRO A 174 27.04 -10.21 -1.39
C PRO A 174 27.68 -11.49 -1.94
N LYS A 175 28.72 -11.35 -2.76
CA LYS A 175 29.40 -12.49 -3.41
C LYS A 175 29.98 -13.50 -2.41
N ALA A 176 30.37 -13.04 -1.22
CA ALA A 176 30.92 -13.86 -0.13
C ALA A 176 29.86 -14.69 0.63
N ILE A 177 28.56 -14.46 0.37
CA ILE A 177 27.45 -15.15 1.01
C ILE A 177 26.92 -16.20 0.04
N ASP A 178 26.88 -17.46 0.44
CA ASP A 178 26.30 -18.55 -0.34
C ASP A 178 24.78 -18.70 -0.11
N ASP A 179 24.12 -19.47 -0.97
CA ASP A 179 22.66 -19.63 -0.89
C ASP A 179 22.21 -20.39 0.38
N ASN A 180 23.05 -21.27 0.94
CA ASN A 180 22.76 -21.95 2.20
C ASN A 180 22.69 -20.98 3.38
N THR A 181 23.57 -19.98 3.42
CA THR A 181 23.56 -18.89 4.41
C THR A 181 22.27 -18.08 4.31
N LEU A 182 21.81 -17.79 3.08
CA LEU A 182 20.54 -17.09 2.85
C LEU A 182 19.35 -17.89 3.34
N ILE A 183 19.29 -19.20 3.06
CA ILE A 183 18.23 -20.10 3.53
C ILE A 183 18.19 -20.19 5.07
N ALA A 184 19.35 -20.27 5.70
CA ALA A 184 19.47 -20.31 7.16
C ALA A 184 19.02 -18.99 7.82
N SER A 185 19.40 -17.84 7.26
CA SER A 185 18.90 -16.52 7.70
C SER A 185 17.39 -16.38 7.45
N ALA A 186 16.87 -16.86 6.32
CA ALA A 186 15.44 -16.86 6.04
C ALA A 186 14.66 -17.61 7.14
N SER A 187 15.15 -18.76 7.58
CA SER A 187 14.55 -19.54 8.66
C SER A 187 14.60 -18.86 10.04
N PHE A 188 15.38 -17.78 10.17
CA PHE A 188 15.48 -16.96 11.37
C PHE A 188 14.70 -15.64 11.26
N ARG A 189 14.15 -15.30 10.10
CA ARG A 189 13.48 -14.01 9.86
C ARG A 189 11.99 -14.25 9.60
N GLU A 190 11.14 -13.39 10.18
CA GLU A 190 9.68 -13.50 10.05
C GLU A 190 9.27 -13.58 8.57
N GLY A 191 8.47 -14.58 8.21
CA GLY A 191 8.03 -14.82 6.83
C GLY A 191 9.15 -15.17 5.83
N GLY A 192 10.34 -15.55 6.29
CA GLY A 192 11.48 -15.84 5.43
C GLY A 192 12.18 -14.60 4.87
N ARG A 193 11.84 -13.40 5.34
CA ARG A 193 12.30 -12.12 4.76
C ARG A 193 13.66 -11.71 5.32
N PHE A 194 14.69 -12.45 4.93
CA PHE A 194 16.08 -12.20 5.29
C PHE A 194 16.60 -10.84 4.77
N PRO A 195 17.71 -10.32 5.31
CA PRO A 195 18.29 -9.05 4.85
C PRO A 195 18.67 -9.10 3.36
N VAL A 196 18.06 -8.20 2.58
CA VAL A 196 18.33 -8.05 1.13
C VAL A 196 18.69 -6.60 0.80
N LEU A 197 19.46 -6.43 -0.27
CA LEU A 197 19.83 -5.12 -0.77
C LEU A 197 18.60 -4.33 -1.23
N SER A 198 18.52 -3.08 -0.79
CA SER A 198 17.54 -2.09 -1.25
C SER A 198 18.24 -1.00 -2.08
N TYR A 199 19.39 -0.50 -1.61
CA TYR A 199 20.15 0.55 -2.28
C TYR A 199 21.63 0.54 -1.89
N ARG A 200 22.51 0.98 -2.80
CA ARG A 200 23.93 1.27 -2.52
C ARG A 200 24.19 2.73 -2.84
N HIS A 201 24.68 3.46 -1.85
CA HIS A 201 25.10 4.85 -2.01
C HIS A 201 26.46 4.95 -2.73
N GLU A 202 26.76 6.12 -3.31
CA GLU A 202 27.99 6.34 -4.08
C GLU A 202 29.26 6.11 -3.24
N ASN A 203 29.23 6.49 -1.95
CA ASN A 203 30.30 6.26 -0.98
C ASN A 203 30.45 4.79 -0.52
N GLY A 204 29.64 3.88 -1.07
CA GLY A 204 29.64 2.45 -0.75
C GLY A 204 28.79 2.03 0.45
N ALA A 205 28.12 2.96 1.14
CA ALA A 205 27.18 2.61 2.22
C ALA A 205 25.97 1.83 1.66
N ILE A 206 25.53 0.82 2.41
CA ILE A 206 24.50 -0.13 1.96
C ILE A 206 23.21 0.08 2.74
N LEU A 207 22.09 0.18 2.03
CA LEU A 207 20.74 0.10 2.60
C LEU A 207 20.19 -1.31 2.39
N LEU A 208 19.89 -1.97 3.49
CA LEU A 208 19.24 -3.27 3.55
C LEU A 208 17.82 -3.14 4.08
N ARG A 209 17.00 -4.12 3.72
CA ARG A 209 15.66 -4.34 4.29
C ARG A 209 15.44 -5.79 4.69
N SER A 210 14.66 -6.00 5.74
CA SER A 210 14.26 -7.34 6.20
C SER A 210 12.96 -7.27 7.01
N SER A 211 12.53 -8.43 7.51
CA SER A 211 11.61 -8.51 8.65
C SER A 211 12.38 -8.67 9.98
N GLN A 212 11.65 -8.72 11.09
CA GLN A 212 12.22 -8.94 12.41
C GLN A 212 12.89 -10.33 12.54
N PRO A 213 13.87 -10.49 13.44
CA PRO A 213 14.41 -11.79 13.81
C PRO A 213 13.44 -12.60 14.70
N LEU A 214 13.45 -13.93 14.52
CA LEU A 214 12.68 -14.92 15.29
C LEU A 214 13.55 -15.49 16.41
N LEU A 215 13.57 -14.78 17.52
CA LEU A 215 14.36 -15.14 18.71
C LEU A 215 13.76 -16.32 19.48
N GLY A 216 12.45 -16.54 19.39
CA GLY A 216 11.74 -17.53 20.20
C GLY A 216 11.91 -17.30 21.71
N ASN A 217 11.46 -18.27 22.52
CA ASN A 217 11.54 -18.18 23.98
C ASN A 217 12.98 -18.27 24.52
N SER A 218 13.92 -18.79 23.72
CA SER A 218 15.31 -19.04 24.12
C SER A 218 16.31 -17.97 23.66
N ASN A 219 15.86 -16.86 23.06
CA ASN A 219 16.73 -15.87 22.42
C ASN A 219 17.71 -16.53 21.42
N LYS A 220 17.17 -17.34 20.51
CA LYS A 220 17.87 -18.02 19.43
C LYS A 220 18.80 -17.04 18.70
N ARG A 221 20.00 -17.52 18.42
CA ARG A 221 21.03 -16.85 17.63
C ARG A 221 21.09 -17.45 16.23
N SER A 222 21.40 -16.63 15.23
CA SER A 222 21.68 -17.08 13.86
C SER A 222 23.02 -16.51 13.40
N ARG A 223 24.03 -17.37 13.31
CA ARG A 223 25.36 -16.98 12.80
C ARG A 223 25.31 -16.64 11.31
N ASP A 224 24.39 -17.26 10.57
CA ASP A 224 24.20 -17.02 9.15
C ASP A 224 23.61 -15.63 8.89
N ASP A 225 22.64 -15.20 9.72
CA ASP A 225 22.09 -13.84 9.68
C ASP A 225 23.16 -12.79 10.02
N GLU A 226 23.92 -13.03 11.09
CA GLU A 226 25.07 -12.20 11.48
C GLU A 226 26.08 -12.09 10.32
N ARG A 227 26.38 -13.20 9.63
CA ARG A 227 27.34 -13.23 8.53
C ARG A 227 26.89 -12.37 7.35
N ILE A 228 25.59 -12.37 7.01
CA ILE A 228 25.04 -11.50 5.96
C ILE A 228 25.24 -10.03 6.33
N LEU A 229 24.87 -9.65 7.56
CA LEU A 229 25.00 -8.28 8.01
C LEU A 229 26.47 -7.85 8.11
N THR A 230 27.36 -8.71 8.61
CA THR A 230 28.80 -8.40 8.64
C THR A 230 29.39 -8.28 7.23
N ALA A 231 28.92 -9.06 6.25
CA ALA A 231 29.45 -9.01 4.88
C ALA A 231 29.17 -7.68 4.16
N VAL A 232 28.13 -6.93 4.57
CA VAL A 232 27.85 -5.59 4.02
C VAL A 232 28.53 -4.47 4.81
N LEU A 233 29.13 -4.79 5.95
CA LEU A 233 29.96 -3.86 6.70
C LEU A 233 31.40 -3.96 6.17
N GLY A 234 31.96 -2.82 5.77
CA GLY A 234 33.39 -2.75 5.50
C GLY A 234 34.22 -3.04 6.76
N PRO A 235 35.51 -3.37 6.63
CA PRO A 235 36.40 -3.59 7.77
C PRO A 235 36.34 -2.43 8.76
N HIS A 236 36.16 -2.74 10.05
CA HIS A 236 36.08 -1.76 11.14
C HIS A 236 34.94 -0.72 11.05
N LYS A 237 33.98 -0.90 10.12
CA LYS A 237 32.79 -0.05 10.06
C LYS A 237 31.70 -0.52 11.01
N LYS A 238 30.89 0.43 11.47
CA LYS A 238 29.64 0.19 12.19
C LYS A 238 28.46 0.50 11.28
N GLY A 239 27.32 -0.11 11.57
CA GLY A 239 26.06 0.14 10.88
C GLY A 239 24.93 0.51 11.85
N TYR A 240 23.78 0.84 11.29
CA TYR A 240 22.57 1.13 12.04
C TYR A 240 21.46 0.12 11.73
N ILE A 241 20.76 -0.34 12.75
CA ILE A 241 19.51 -1.06 12.60
C ILE A 241 18.40 -0.09 12.96
N ILE A 242 17.60 0.30 11.98
CA ILE A 242 16.42 1.15 12.18
C ILE A 242 15.20 0.24 12.23
N ASP A 243 14.78 -0.08 13.45
CA ASP A 243 13.55 -0.81 13.72
C ASP A 243 12.40 0.19 13.66
N THR A 244 11.48 0.00 12.72
CA THR A 244 10.35 0.92 12.48
C THR A 244 9.27 0.81 13.55
N ARG A 245 9.52 0.10 14.65
CA ARG A 245 8.59 -0.09 15.74
C ARG A 245 9.00 0.65 17.00
N SER A 246 8.03 0.96 17.86
CA SER A 246 8.31 1.42 19.22
C SER A 246 8.90 0.29 20.07
N SER A 247 9.66 0.66 21.10
CA SER A 247 10.22 -0.28 22.07
C SER A 247 9.14 -1.15 22.75
N ASN A 248 7.91 -0.63 22.87
CA ASN A 248 6.77 -1.35 23.42
C ASN A 248 6.32 -2.47 22.48
N LEU A 249 6.15 -2.18 21.19
CA LEU A 249 5.76 -3.19 20.21
C LEU A 249 6.86 -4.24 20.02
N VAL A 250 8.12 -3.84 20.05
CA VAL A 250 9.27 -4.77 20.02
C VAL A 250 9.20 -5.76 21.20
N SER A 251 8.88 -5.26 22.39
CA SER A 251 8.73 -6.09 23.59
C SER A 251 7.55 -7.07 23.46
N LEU A 252 6.43 -6.64 22.88
CA LEU A 252 5.28 -7.50 22.60
C LEU A 252 5.63 -8.59 21.57
N CYS A 253 6.32 -8.23 20.48
CA CYS A 253 6.78 -9.18 19.48
C CYS A 253 7.76 -10.19 20.08
N LYS A 254 8.64 -9.78 20.99
CA LYS A 254 9.53 -10.69 21.72
C LYS A 254 8.75 -11.74 22.52
N GLY A 255 7.65 -11.35 23.18
CA GLY A 255 6.76 -12.29 23.86
C GLY A 255 6.09 -13.31 22.93
N LYS A 256 6.00 -13.03 21.62
CA LYS A 256 5.48 -13.93 20.58
C LYS A 256 6.58 -14.66 19.80
N GLY A 257 7.83 -14.59 20.25
CA GLY A 257 8.99 -15.22 19.61
C GLY A 257 9.68 -14.42 18.51
N GLY A 258 9.23 -13.19 18.22
CA GLY A 258 9.95 -12.22 17.38
C GLY A 258 10.97 -11.42 18.19
N GLY A 259 11.19 -10.15 17.82
CA GLY A 259 12.01 -9.22 18.60
C GLY A 259 12.91 -8.34 17.74
N THR A 260 14.11 -8.06 18.24
CA THR A 260 15.14 -7.25 17.59
C THR A 260 16.52 -7.85 17.88
N GLU A 261 17.50 -7.54 17.06
CA GLU A 261 18.86 -8.10 17.07
C GLU A 261 19.53 -7.94 18.46
N PRO A 262 19.98 -9.01 19.15
CA PRO A 262 20.62 -8.90 20.46
C PRO A 262 22.00 -8.22 20.42
N ASP A 263 22.26 -7.24 21.28
CA ASP A 263 23.50 -6.42 21.25
C ASP A 263 24.77 -7.25 21.38
N GLY A 264 24.74 -8.34 22.15
CA GLY A 264 25.88 -9.24 22.34
C GLY A 264 26.29 -10.05 21.09
N HIS A 265 25.47 -10.07 20.05
CA HIS A 265 25.74 -10.79 18.79
C HIS A 265 25.87 -9.86 17.59
N TYR A 266 25.23 -8.69 17.64
CA TYR A 266 25.25 -7.69 16.57
C TYR A 266 26.03 -6.45 17.01
N THR A 267 27.25 -6.64 17.55
CA THR A 267 28.04 -5.60 18.24
C THR A 267 28.48 -4.42 17.36
N GLN A 268 28.51 -4.61 16.03
CA GLN A 268 28.82 -3.56 15.07
C GLN A 268 27.59 -2.74 14.65
N TRP A 269 26.39 -3.11 15.11
CA TRP A 269 25.13 -2.53 14.69
C TRP A 269 24.46 -1.78 15.83
N ASN A 270 24.32 -0.46 15.66
CA ASN A 270 23.62 0.40 16.62
C ASN A 270 22.12 0.40 16.30
N LYS A 271 21.27 -0.02 17.24
CA LYS A 271 19.81 -0.04 17.06
C LYS A 271 19.16 1.31 17.37
N ILE A 272 18.21 1.71 16.55
CA ILE A 272 17.36 2.89 16.71
C ILE A 272 15.91 2.49 16.49
N PHE A 273 15.04 2.76 17.47
CA PHE A 273 13.61 2.49 17.38
C PHE A 273 12.85 3.72 16.89
N LYS A 274 11.90 3.51 15.99
CA LYS A 274 11.03 4.56 15.44
C LYS A 274 9.58 4.17 15.63
N ASN A 275 8.77 5.07 16.17
CA ASN A 275 7.38 4.76 16.50
C ASN A 275 6.47 4.86 15.25
N LEU A 276 6.62 3.91 14.32
CA LEU A 276 5.78 3.80 13.11
C LEU A 276 4.82 2.60 13.18
N ASP A 277 4.56 2.10 14.39
CA ASP A 277 3.69 0.94 14.68
C ASP A 277 2.34 1.03 13.98
N LYS A 278 1.79 2.25 13.94
CA LYS A 278 0.44 2.57 13.48
C LYS A 278 0.25 2.45 11.97
N LEU A 279 1.33 2.37 11.19
CA LEU A 279 1.29 2.30 9.72
C LEU A 279 0.97 0.90 9.18
N VAL A 280 0.88 -0.11 10.05
CA VAL A 280 0.58 -1.48 9.67
C VAL A 280 -0.93 -1.69 9.68
N LYS A 281 -1.51 -2.35 8.66
CA LYS A 281 -2.97 -2.58 8.57
C LYS A 281 -3.58 -3.16 9.85
N CYS A 282 -2.84 -4.05 10.49
CA CYS A 282 -3.29 -4.84 11.62
C CYS A 282 -3.65 -4.01 12.85
N ASP A 283 -3.19 -2.76 12.94
CA ASP A 283 -3.54 -1.85 14.05
C ASP A 283 -4.81 -1.02 13.76
N GLY A 284 -5.26 -0.92 12.49
CA GLY A 284 -6.43 -0.12 12.08
C GLY A 284 -6.30 1.40 12.25
N SER A 285 -5.36 1.85 13.08
CA SER A 285 -5.30 3.25 13.53
C SER A 285 -4.93 4.23 12.43
N VAL A 286 -4.07 3.87 11.46
CA VAL A 286 -3.80 4.76 10.30
C VAL A 286 -5.05 4.99 9.44
N LEU A 287 -5.91 3.97 9.30
CA LEU A 287 -7.16 4.09 8.55
C LEU A 287 -8.15 4.99 9.30
N ASP A 288 -8.27 4.85 10.61
CA ASP A 288 -9.11 5.74 11.43
C ASP A 288 -8.65 7.20 11.39
N HIS A 289 -7.34 7.43 11.49
CA HIS A 289 -6.72 8.75 11.35
C HIS A 289 -6.97 9.34 9.96
N PHE A 290 -6.92 8.50 8.93
CA PHE A 290 -7.20 8.90 7.56
C PHE A 290 -8.68 9.23 7.32
N ASN A 291 -9.60 8.45 7.88
CA ASN A 291 -11.04 8.72 7.82
C ASN A 291 -11.37 10.07 8.48
N LYS A 292 -10.77 10.39 9.63
CA LYS A 292 -10.92 11.71 10.28
C LYS A 292 -10.44 12.86 9.38
N LEU A 293 -9.36 12.66 8.61
CA LEU A 293 -8.90 13.64 7.63
C LEU A 293 -9.92 13.80 6.50
N ILE A 294 -10.43 12.69 5.94
CA ILE A 294 -11.44 12.72 4.86
C ILE A 294 -12.70 13.46 5.34
N ASP A 295 -13.18 13.19 6.55
CA ASP A 295 -14.33 13.86 7.14
C ASP A 295 -14.08 15.37 7.31
N ALA A 296 -12.87 15.77 7.72
CA ALA A 296 -12.49 17.17 7.81
C ALA A 296 -12.44 17.86 6.44
N CYS A 297 -11.98 17.18 5.39
CA CYS A 297 -11.90 17.71 4.03
C CYS A 297 -13.29 17.86 3.36
N ASN A 298 -14.27 17.05 3.73
CA ASN A 298 -15.61 17.07 3.15
C ASN A 298 -16.61 17.92 3.93
N ASP A 299 -16.30 18.35 5.15
CA ASP A 299 -17.17 19.24 5.94
C ASP A 299 -16.98 20.70 5.54
N VAL A 300 -17.86 21.18 4.66
CA VAL A 300 -17.85 22.56 4.14
C VAL A 300 -18.58 23.56 5.05
N THR A 301 -19.14 23.10 6.17
CA THR A 301 -20.01 23.91 7.03
C THR A 301 -19.28 24.55 8.21
N ILE A 302 -18.02 24.19 8.41
CA ILE A 302 -17.21 24.60 9.56
C ILE A 302 -16.30 25.80 9.27
N SER A 303 -15.94 26.54 10.31
CA SER A 303 -14.95 27.62 10.21
C SER A 303 -13.53 27.08 10.01
N SER A 304 -12.63 27.93 9.49
CA SER A 304 -11.22 27.59 9.29
C SER A 304 -10.52 27.11 10.57
N ASP A 305 -10.78 27.75 11.71
CA ASP A 305 -10.18 27.34 13.00
C ASP A 305 -10.65 25.95 13.43
N LYS A 306 -11.94 25.65 13.20
CA LYS A 306 -12.49 24.33 13.51
C LYS A 306 -11.95 23.26 12.57
N TRP A 307 -11.74 23.61 11.29
CA TRP A 307 -11.10 22.74 10.32
C TRP A 307 -9.65 22.41 10.71
N LEU A 308 -8.84 23.40 11.07
CA LEU A 308 -7.47 23.20 11.56
C LEU A 308 -7.44 22.30 12.80
N SER A 309 -8.37 22.52 13.74
CA SER A 309 -8.51 21.66 14.93
C SER A 309 -8.83 20.21 14.56
N ARG A 310 -9.70 19.99 13.57
CA ARG A 310 -10.01 18.62 13.08
C ARG A 310 -8.81 18.00 12.38
N LEU A 311 -8.10 18.75 11.54
CA LEU A 311 -6.87 18.30 10.88
C LEU A 311 -5.83 17.83 11.90
N GLU A 312 -5.58 18.60 12.95
CA GLU A 312 -4.67 18.21 14.03
C GLU A 312 -5.13 16.93 14.73
N SER A 313 -6.41 16.84 15.07
CA SER A 313 -7.01 15.66 15.72
C SER A 313 -7.03 14.39 14.85
N SER A 314 -6.85 14.54 13.54
CA SER A 314 -6.71 13.41 12.61
C SER A 314 -5.36 12.70 12.78
N HIS A 315 -4.33 13.37 13.31
CA HIS A 315 -2.95 12.88 13.40
C HIS A 315 -2.31 12.47 12.06
N TRP A 316 -2.95 12.71 10.91
CA TRP A 316 -2.41 12.34 9.60
C TRP A 316 -1.05 12.96 9.34
N LEU A 317 -0.91 14.28 9.57
CA LEU A 317 0.34 14.99 9.37
C LEU A 317 1.45 14.53 10.33
N THR A 318 1.09 14.05 11.52
CA THR A 318 2.05 13.45 12.45
C THR A 318 2.64 12.16 11.89
N HIS A 319 1.81 11.30 11.27
CA HIS A 319 2.31 10.10 10.58
C HIS A 319 3.25 10.45 9.43
N VAL A 320 2.84 11.40 8.59
CA VAL A 320 3.66 11.89 7.47
C VAL A 320 5.01 12.43 7.98
N GLN A 321 5.00 13.27 9.01
CA GLN A 321 6.20 13.84 9.62
C GLN A 321 7.13 12.74 10.18
N ASN A 322 6.59 11.76 10.89
CA ASN A 322 7.37 10.69 11.52
C ASN A 322 8.06 9.80 10.48
N VAL A 323 7.37 9.48 9.39
CA VAL A 323 7.91 8.72 8.27
C VAL A 323 9.03 9.50 7.58
N LEU A 324 8.77 10.76 7.21
CA LEU A 324 9.77 11.61 6.55
C LEU A 324 11.01 11.82 7.42
N SER A 325 10.83 12.04 8.73
CA SER A 325 11.92 12.16 9.69
C SER A 325 12.75 10.88 9.79
N THR A 326 12.10 9.72 9.72
CA THR A 326 12.78 8.41 9.73
C THR A 326 13.56 8.16 8.44
N ALA A 327 12.97 8.46 7.28
CA ALA A 327 13.66 8.36 6.00
C ALA A 327 14.84 9.34 5.91
N CYS A 328 14.71 10.55 6.46
CA CYS A 328 15.79 11.52 6.57
C CYS A 328 16.94 10.99 7.43
N LEU A 329 16.64 10.35 8.57
CA LEU A 329 17.67 9.70 9.38
C LEU A 329 18.41 8.60 8.61
N VAL A 330 17.68 7.71 7.92
CA VAL A 330 18.30 6.68 7.07
C VAL A 330 19.22 7.33 6.03
N ALA A 331 18.75 8.38 5.37
CA ALA A 331 19.52 9.09 4.36
C ALA A 331 20.80 9.73 4.94
N GLN A 332 20.71 10.33 6.14
CA GLN A 332 21.86 10.90 6.85
C GLN A 332 22.89 9.85 7.23
N CYS A 333 22.46 8.68 7.74
CA CYS A 333 23.37 7.58 8.06
C CYS A 333 24.15 7.10 6.82
N LEU A 334 23.48 7.02 5.67
CA LEU A 334 24.11 6.59 4.42
C LEU A 334 25.05 7.66 3.83
N ASP A 335 24.60 8.91 3.75
CA ASP A 335 25.34 10.00 3.10
C ASP A 335 26.43 10.61 4.00
N LYS A 336 26.06 11.03 5.23
CA LYS A 336 26.95 11.78 6.13
C LYS A 336 27.85 10.87 6.94
N ASP A 337 27.31 9.79 7.50
CA ASP A 337 28.11 8.88 8.33
C ASP A 337 28.85 7.82 7.49
N GLY A 338 28.43 7.63 6.23
CA GLY A 338 28.95 6.56 5.37
C GLY A 338 28.71 5.16 5.95
N ALA A 339 27.66 5.02 6.77
CA ALA A 339 27.32 3.83 7.52
C ALA A 339 26.20 3.05 6.83
N SER A 340 26.34 1.73 6.75
CA SER A 340 25.29 0.86 6.22
C SER A 340 24.12 0.78 7.20
N VAL A 341 22.91 0.67 6.67
CA VAL A 341 21.65 0.70 7.43
C VAL A 341 20.83 -0.54 7.09
N LEU A 342 20.34 -1.25 8.11
CA LEU A 342 19.26 -2.23 7.98
C LEU A 342 17.97 -1.59 8.48
N VAL A 343 16.93 -1.54 7.63
CA VAL A 343 15.59 -1.12 8.04
C VAL A 343 14.69 -2.35 8.13
N HIS A 344 14.00 -2.53 9.25
CA HIS A 344 12.98 -3.58 9.36
C HIS A 344 11.85 -3.17 10.30
N GLY A 345 10.73 -3.86 10.17
CA GLY A 345 9.62 -3.86 11.11
C GLY A 345 9.21 -5.31 11.37
N THR A 346 8.00 -5.54 11.88
CA THR A 346 7.51 -6.91 12.15
C THR A 346 7.60 -7.79 10.89
N SER A 347 6.89 -7.41 9.82
CA SER A 347 6.87 -8.14 8.56
C SER A 347 7.87 -7.60 7.53
N GLY A 348 8.32 -6.35 7.66
CA GLY A 348 9.15 -5.70 6.65
C GLY A 348 8.44 -5.42 5.32
N MET A 349 7.10 -5.28 5.32
CA MET A 349 6.29 -5.07 4.10
C MET A 349 5.53 -3.74 4.08
N ASP A 350 5.62 -2.93 5.13
CA ASP A 350 4.80 -1.73 5.30
C ASP A 350 5.69 -0.50 5.53
N ALA A 351 5.79 0.00 6.77
CA ALA A 351 6.63 1.14 7.15
C ALA A 351 8.09 1.01 6.67
N THR A 352 8.63 -0.21 6.67
CA THR A 352 9.96 -0.51 6.12
C THR A 352 10.11 -0.07 4.67
N LEU A 353 9.15 -0.43 3.80
CA LEU A 353 9.20 -0.12 2.38
C LEU A 353 9.01 1.37 2.10
N VAL A 354 8.15 2.02 2.90
CA VAL A 354 7.97 3.48 2.85
C VAL A 354 9.29 4.19 3.18
N VAL A 355 9.93 3.78 4.27
CA VAL A 355 11.19 4.37 4.74
C VAL A 355 12.33 4.13 3.74
N THR A 356 12.49 2.92 3.22
CA THR A 356 13.56 2.62 2.24
C THR A 356 13.33 3.33 0.91
N SER A 357 12.08 3.43 0.45
CA SER A 357 11.73 4.16 -0.78
C SER A 357 12.03 5.65 -0.65
N LEU A 358 11.61 6.28 0.46
CA LEU A 358 11.83 7.71 0.67
C LEU A 358 13.32 8.04 0.86
N ALA A 359 14.08 7.20 1.56
CA ALA A 359 15.52 7.37 1.66
C ALA A 359 16.20 7.36 0.28
N GLN A 360 15.74 6.49 -0.63
CA GLN A 360 16.22 6.45 -2.01
C GLN A 360 15.76 7.68 -2.81
N MET A 361 14.53 8.17 -2.64
CA MET A 361 14.08 9.41 -3.29
C MET A 361 14.90 10.63 -2.84
N ILE A 362 15.34 10.66 -1.57
CA ILE A 362 16.20 11.72 -1.03
C ILE A 362 17.59 11.64 -1.66
N LEU A 363 18.19 10.45 -1.71
CA LEU A 363 19.60 10.27 -2.08
C LEU A 363 19.86 10.08 -3.58
N ASN A 364 18.93 9.44 -4.30
CA ASN A 364 19.11 9.08 -5.70
C ASN A 364 18.26 10.00 -6.61
N PRO A 365 18.87 10.89 -7.42
CA PRO A 365 18.15 11.72 -8.39
C PRO A 365 17.29 10.93 -9.38
N ASP A 366 17.70 9.71 -9.77
CA ASP A 366 16.96 8.92 -10.75
C ASP A 366 15.55 8.58 -10.24
N CYS A 367 15.40 8.31 -8.93
CA CYS A 367 14.13 8.03 -8.26
C CYS A 367 13.13 9.21 -8.30
N ARG A 368 13.56 10.40 -8.75
CA ARG A 368 12.71 11.60 -8.93
C ARG A 368 12.32 11.85 -10.40
N THR A 369 12.77 10.99 -11.31
CA THR A 369 12.28 10.96 -12.71
C THR A 369 11.05 10.04 -12.80
N ALA A 370 10.22 10.19 -13.83
CA ALA A 370 9.06 9.31 -14.03
C ALA A 370 9.48 7.82 -14.14
N ARG A 371 10.51 7.54 -14.95
CA ARG A 371 11.00 6.17 -15.17
C ARG A 371 11.70 5.60 -13.92
N GLY A 372 12.46 6.41 -13.20
CA GLY A 372 13.12 5.94 -11.97
C GLY A 372 12.16 5.81 -10.78
N LEU A 373 11.06 6.57 -10.73
CA LEU A 373 9.99 6.34 -9.77
C LEU A 373 9.25 5.02 -10.06
N GLN A 374 8.98 4.72 -11.34
CA GLN A 374 8.43 3.42 -11.75
C GLN A 374 9.35 2.26 -11.34
N ALA A 375 10.66 2.39 -11.61
CA ALA A 375 11.67 1.40 -11.19
C ALA A 375 11.69 1.21 -9.66
N LEU A 376 11.62 2.32 -8.91
CA LEU A 376 11.54 2.29 -7.45
C LEU A 376 10.27 1.56 -6.97
N ILE A 377 9.11 1.81 -7.55
CA ILE A 377 7.86 1.11 -7.20
C ILE A 377 7.97 -0.38 -7.51
N GLU A 378 8.50 -0.73 -8.69
CA GLU A 378 8.69 -2.12 -9.11
C GLU A 378 9.58 -2.87 -8.11
N ARG A 379 10.77 -2.35 -7.80
CA ARG A 379 11.69 -3.02 -6.85
C ARG A 379 11.24 -2.93 -5.40
N GLU A 380 10.90 -1.73 -4.91
CA GLU A 380 10.70 -1.51 -3.48
C GLU A 380 9.32 -1.93 -2.99
N TRP A 381 8.33 -2.05 -3.86
CA TRP A 381 6.96 -2.37 -3.47
C TRP A 381 6.46 -3.68 -4.07
N LEU A 382 6.56 -3.85 -5.39
CA LEU A 382 6.03 -5.04 -6.07
C LEU A 382 6.91 -6.26 -5.82
N GLN A 383 8.19 -6.19 -6.17
CA GLN A 383 9.17 -7.26 -5.95
C GLN A 383 9.47 -7.50 -4.46
N ALA A 384 9.24 -6.48 -3.63
CA ALA A 384 9.32 -6.59 -2.18
C ALA A 384 8.12 -7.28 -1.53
N GLY A 385 7.03 -7.47 -2.28
CA GLY A 385 5.81 -8.11 -1.81
C GLY A 385 4.97 -7.28 -0.86
N HIS A 386 4.90 -5.95 -1.04
CA HIS A 386 3.83 -5.18 -0.40
C HIS A 386 2.47 -5.75 -0.85
N PRO A 387 1.59 -6.17 0.07
CA PRO A 387 0.38 -6.88 -0.31
C PRO A 387 -0.73 -5.91 -0.72
N PHE A 388 -0.55 -5.19 -1.84
CA PHE A 388 -1.50 -4.18 -2.35
C PHE A 388 -2.95 -4.64 -2.31
N GLN A 389 -3.23 -5.85 -2.80
CA GLN A 389 -4.59 -6.42 -2.83
C GLN A 389 -5.24 -6.49 -1.44
N LEU A 390 -4.46 -6.81 -0.39
CA LEU A 390 -4.98 -6.81 0.97
C LEU A 390 -5.29 -5.39 1.45
N TYR A 391 -4.53 -4.38 1.02
CA TYR A 391 -4.71 -3.00 1.45
C TYR A 391 -5.77 -2.23 0.65
N THR A 392 -6.10 -2.66 -0.57
CA THR A 392 -7.01 -1.95 -1.48
C THR A 392 -8.38 -2.61 -1.65
N SER A 393 -8.64 -3.77 -1.06
CA SER A 393 -9.95 -4.45 -1.12
C SER A 393 -10.92 -3.92 -0.06
N ALA A 394 -12.17 -3.65 -0.47
CA ALA A 394 -13.28 -3.29 0.43
C ALA A 394 -13.67 -4.47 1.37
N SER A 395 -13.37 -5.69 0.93
CA SER A 395 -13.88 -6.96 1.47
C SER A 395 -13.32 -7.40 2.83
N LEU A 396 -12.39 -6.66 3.45
CA LEU A 396 -11.82 -7.05 4.75
C LEU A 396 -12.45 -6.32 5.95
N SER A 397 -13.44 -5.46 5.72
CA SER A 397 -14.25 -4.85 6.78
C SER A 397 -15.20 -5.85 7.48
N VAL A 398 -15.27 -7.11 7.01
CA VAL A 398 -16.22 -8.14 7.50
C VAL A 398 -15.52 -9.43 7.96
N SER A 399 -14.21 -9.45 8.20
CA SER A 399 -13.54 -10.65 8.75
C SER A 399 -12.47 -10.29 9.77
N ILE A 400 -12.92 -10.04 11.00
CA ILE A 400 -12.15 -10.20 12.23
C ILE A 400 -12.62 -11.48 12.91
#